data_AF-A0AAP2UHZ4-F1
#
_entry.id   AF-A0AAP2UHZ4-F1
#
_cell.length_a   1.000
_cell.length_b   1.000
_cell.length_c   1.000
_cell.angle_alpha   90.00
_cell.angle_beta   90.00
_cell.angle_gamma   90.00
#
_symmetry.space_group_name_H-M   'P 1'
#
loop_
_entity.id
_entity.type
_entity.pdbx_description
1 polymer ?
#
loop_
_entity_poly.entity_id
_entity_poly.type
_entity_poly.pdbx_seq_one_letter_code
_entity_poly.pdbx_strand_id
1 'polypeptide(L)' 'MEQLLEFYDYVEIQPFQDYYHLIDRGQIESEENFIISIKRLITAAKKLNKLIVATGDVDFLDEKDKIYRD' A
#
# COMPACT_ATOMS: atom_id res chain seq x y z
N MET A 1 16.01 -2.59 1.59
CA MET A 1 14.88 -1.87 0.97
C MET A 1 15.28 -1.33 -0.40
N GLU A 2 16.31 -0.47 -0.51
CA GLU A 2 16.74 0.08 -1.81
C GLU A 2 17.17 -1.02 -2.81
N GLN A 3 17.98 -1.99 -2.38
CA GLN A 3 18.36 -3.15 -3.21
C GLN A 3 17.16 -3.99 -3.69
N LEU A 4 16.07 -4.04 -2.90
CA LEU A 4 14.86 -4.75 -3.28
C LEU A 4 14.07 -3.93 -4.31
N LEU A 5 13.98 -2.62 -4.10
CA LEU A 5 13.30 -1.68 -5.02
C LEU A 5 13.99 -1.59 -6.38
N GLU A 6 15.28 -1.84 -6.46
CA GLU A 6 16.00 -1.88 -7.74
C GLU A 6 15.45 -2.94 -8.69
N PHE A 7 14.98 -4.08 -8.16
CA PHE A 7 14.42 -5.18 -8.95
C PHE A 7 13.08 -4.85 -9.62
N TYR A 8 12.30 -3.94 -9.04
CA TYR A 8 10.96 -3.59 -9.54
C TYR A 8 11.01 -2.35 -10.44
N ASP A 9 10.18 -2.31 -11.47
CA ASP A 9 10.09 -1.17 -12.39
C ASP A 9 9.40 0.04 -11.75
N TYR A 10 8.43 -0.21 -10.87
CA TYR A 10 7.61 0.79 -10.21
C TYR A 10 7.15 0.32 -8.84
N VAL A 11 6.61 1.26 -8.05
CA VAL A 11 6.11 1.04 -6.70
C VAL A 11 4.64 1.41 -6.63
N GLU A 12 3.81 0.48 -6.17
CA GLU A 12 2.40 0.70 -5.90
C GLU A 12 2.17 1.14 -4.45
N ILE A 13 1.23 2.06 -4.27
CA ILE A 13 0.75 2.51 -2.97
C ILE A 13 -0.77 2.43 -2.97
N GLN A 14 -1.32 1.64 -2.05
CA GLN A 14 -2.76 1.46 -1.92
C GLN A 14 -3.37 2.37 -0.84
N PRO A 15 -4.69 2.63 -0.90
CA PRO A 15 -5.43 3.29 0.17
C PRO A 15 -5.23 2.62 1.52
N PHE A 16 -5.23 3.41 2.59
CA PHE A 16 -5.12 2.89 3.96
C PHE A 16 -6.30 1.97 4.32
N GLN A 17 -7.46 2.24 3.72
CA GLN A 17 -8.70 1.50 3.93
C GLN A 17 -8.51 0.00 3.68
N ASP A 18 -7.68 -0.34 2.69
CA ASP A 18 -7.41 -1.72 2.31
C ASP A 18 -6.62 -2.45 3.38
N TYR A 19 -5.92 -1.74 4.28
CA TYR A 19 -5.09 -2.33 5.33
C TYR A 19 -5.72 -2.34 6.73
N TYR A 20 -6.95 -1.84 6.92
CA TYR A 20 -7.61 -1.83 8.24
C TYR A 20 -7.66 -3.22 8.88
N HIS A 21 -7.88 -4.25 8.07
CA HIS A 21 -7.91 -5.64 8.54
C HIS A 21 -6.58 -6.11 9.16
N LEU A 22 -5.44 -5.47 8.81
CA LEU A 22 -4.13 -5.76 9.41
C LEU A 22 -3.97 -5.10 10.78
N ILE A 23 -4.63 -3.96 11.01
CA ILE A 23 -4.69 -3.32 12.33
C ILE A 23 -5.54 -4.15 13.28
N ASP A 24 -6.70 -4.62 12.81
CA ASP A 24 -7.59 -5.49 13.61
C ASP A 24 -6.90 -6.80 14.01
N ARG A 25 -5.98 -7.30 13.18
CA ARG A 25 -5.14 -8.49 13.44
C ARG A 25 -3.88 -8.19 14.26
N GLY A 26 -3.66 -6.94 14.68
CA GLY A 26 -2.49 -6.53 15.46
C GLY A 26 -1.16 -6.58 14.70
N GLN A 27 -1.19 -6.61 13.37
CA GLN A 27 0.02 -6.64 12.53
C GLN A 27 0.58 -5.24 12.24
N ILE A 28 -0.27 -4.21 12.34
CA ILE A 28 0.12 -2.80 12.24
C ILE A 28 -0.27 -2.13 13.56
N GLU A 29 0.69 -1.49 14.22
CA GLU A 29 0.47 -0.85 15.53
C GLU A 29 -0.47 0.36 15.46
N SER A 30 -0.39 1.16 14.39
CA SER A 30 -1.22 2.36 14.22
C SER A 30 -1.22 2.86 12.78
N GLU A 31 -2.24 3.65 12.43
CA GLU A 31 -2.30 4.41 11.17
C GLU A 31 -1.08 5.31 10.98
N GLU A 32 -0.60 5.93 12.05
CA GLU A 32 0.55 6.83 12.01
C GLU A 32 1.85 6.08 11.62
N ASN A 33 2.08 4.90 12.21
CA ASN A 33 3.22 4.05 11.86
C ASN A 33 3.14 3.54 10.41
N PHE A 34 1.94 3.25 9.93
CA PHE A 34 1.70 2.91 8.53
C PHE A 34 2.08 4.09 7.60
N ILE A 35 1.60 5.29 7.88
CA ILE A 35 1.91 6.50 7.09
C ILE A 35 3.42 6.77 7.09
N ILE A 36 4.11 6.61 8.22
CA ILE A 36 5.56 6.76 8.30
C ILE A 36 6.27 5.74 7.39
N SER A 37 5.80 4.49 7.38
CA SER A 37 6.36 3.43 6.55
C SER A 37 6.18 3.72 5.05
N ILE A 38 4.99 4.14 4.65
CA ILE A 38 4.70 4.57 3.27
C ILE A 38 5.59 5.76 2.85
N LYS A 39 5.76 6.77 3.71
CA LYS A 39 6.64 7.91 3.43
C LYS A 39 8.10 7.50 3.24
N ARG A 40 8.59 6.52 4.01
CA ARG A 40 9.94 5.95 3.84
C ARG A 40 10.07 5.22 2.52
N LEU A 41 9.07 4.44 2.13
CA LEU A 41 9.01 3.74 0.84
C LEU A 41 9.05 4.75 -0.33
N ILE A 42 8.20 5.77 -0.30
CA ILE A 42 8.17 6.86 -1.30
C ILE A 42 9.53 7.52 -1.42
N THR A 43 10.17 7.82 -0.29
CA THR A 43 11.48 8.48 -0.27
C THR A 43 12.55 7.60 -0.94
N ALA A 44 12.57 6.31 -0.63
CA ALA A 44 13.49 5.36 -1.25
C ALA A 44 13.23 5.21 -2.76
N ALA A 45 11.97 5.07 -3.17
CA ALA A 45 11.58 4.98 -4.58
C ALA A 45 11.98 6.22 -5.37
N LYS A 46 11.78 7.42 -4.82
CA LYS A 46 12.20 8.69 -5.44
C LYS A 46 13.72 8.79 -5.61
N LYS A 47 14.50 8.33 -4.63
CA LYS A 47 15.97 8.30 -4.73
C LYS A 47 16.45 7.42 -5.88
N LEU A 48 15.76 6.31 -6.13
CA LEU A 48 16.05 5.37 -7.21
C LEU A 48 15.36 5.75 -8.54
N ASN A 49 14.71 6.91 -8.60
CA ASN A 49 13.94 7.39 -9.74
C ASN A 49 12.90 6.37 -10.25
N LYS A 50 12.30 5.61 -9.33
CA LYS A 50 11.26 4.63 -9.64
C LYS A 50 9.91 5.34 -9.78
N LEU A 51 9.08 4.84 -10.71
CA LEU A 51 7.72 5.32 -10.85
C LEU A 51 6.91 4.94 -9.60
N ILE A 52 6.12 5.87 -9.09
CA ILE A 52 5.24 5.65 -7.94
C ILE A 52 3.81 5.84 -8.44
N VAL A 53 2.96 4.84 -8.20
CA VAL A 53 1.57 4.83 -8.65
C VAL A 53 0.64 4.56 -7.47
N ALA A 54 -0.51 5.23 -7.46
CA ALA A 54 -1.58 4.92 -6.52
C ALA A 54 -2.52 3.91 -7.17
N THR A 55 -2.69 2.73 -6.56
CA THR A 55 -3.56 1.66 -7.06
C THR A 55 -4.64 1.34 -6.03
N GLY A 56 -5.81 0.89 -6.47
CA GLY A 56 -6.96 0.65 -5.58
C GLY A 56 -7.23 -0.82 -5.26
N ASP A 57 -6.31 -1.72 -5.61
CA ASP A 57 -6.43 -3.18 -5.42
C ASP A 57 -7.83 -3.74 -5.71
N VAL A 58 -8.38 -3.36 -6.88
CA VAL A 58 -9.81 -3.49 -7.14
C VAL A 58 -10.18 -4.97 -7.33
N ASP A 59 -10.97 -5.49 -6.39
CA ASP A 59 -11.53 -6.84 -6.44
C ASP A 59 -12.98 -6.89 -6.94
N PHE A 60 -13.67 -5.75 -7.02
CA PHE A 60 -15.08 -5.63 -7.41
C PHE A 60 -15.36 -4.31 -8.13
N LEU A 61 -16.37 -4.30 -9.00
CA LEU A 61 -16.68 -3.15 -9.87
C LEU A 61 -17.31 -1.99 -9.10
N ASP A 62 -18.29 -2.28 -8.23
CA ASP A 62 -18.98 -1.31 -7.38
C ASP A 62 -18.80 -1.67 -5.89
N GLU A 63 -18.75 -0.66 -5.01
CA GLU A 63 -18.64 -0.88 -3.54
C GLU A 63 -19.72 -1.80 -2.97
N LYS A 64 -20.93 -1.74 -3.54
CA LYS A 64 -22.08 -2.59 -3.15
C LYS A 64 -21.83 -4.08 -3.42
N ASP A 65 -20.93 -4.41 -4.36
CA ASP A 65 -20.67 -5.78 -4.76
C ASP A 65 -19.75 -6.50 -3.76
N LYS A 66 -19.18 -5.78 -2.79
CA LYS A 66 -18.42 -6.35 -1.68
C LYS A 66 -19.19 -7.44 -0.92
N ILE A 67 -20.51 -7.31 -0.82
CA ILE A 67 -21.40 -8.28 -0.15
C ILE A 67 -21.35 -9.67 -0.80
N TYR A 68 -20.98 -9.79 -2.08
CA TYR A 68 -20.89 -11.09 -2.75
C TYR A 68 -19.58 -11.85 -2.47
N ARG A 69 -18.63 -11.25 -1.73
CA ARG A 69 -17.32 -11.82 -1.42
C ARG A 69 -17.12 -12.17 0.05
N ASP A 70 -17.78 -11.46 0.96
CA ASP A 70 -17.77 -11.71 2.41
C ASP A 70 -18.79 -12.79 2.82
#